data_AF-A0A8R2D722-F1
#
_entry.id   AF-A0A8R2D722-F1
#
_cell.length_a   1.000
_cell.length_b   1.000
_cell.length_c   1.000
_cell.angle_alpha   90.00
_cell.angle_beta   90.00
_cell.angle_gamma   90.00
#
_symmetry.space_group_name_H-M   'P 1'
#
loop_
_entity.id
_entity.type
_entity.pdbx_description
1 polymer ?
#
loop_
_entity_poly.entity_id
_entity_poly.type
_entity_poly.pdbx_seq_one_letter_code
_entity_poly.pdbx_strand_id
1 'polypeptide(L)'
;MLVGNPEESAVLEMVLGQFKAEFKRDGWFALTGAGCNADLDGKPVWTGWRLPVKKGQVLSLAMPVRGMRSYLAVNGGFAIDEMLGSHSTDLKAGFGGFQGRKLQDGDQLPLGKPSRTFKGKAGVRQLLWGNRIRALPGPEYNEFTREAQEGFWRSPWKLSSQSNRMGYRMQGRQLQRKATRDLLSHGLVPGVVQVPPNGQPIVLMADAQTTGGYPRIACVIEADLYQLAQIRLGEPIHFIHCTLEEALLAKQHQQRSFDQIAWGLAHED
;
A
#
# COMPACT_ATOMS: atom_id res chain seq x y z
N MET A 1 -10.56 -3.95 -10.66
CA MET A 1 -10.87 -5.36 -11.01
C MET A 1 -12.27 -5.81 -10.57
N LEU A 2 -12.51 -6.14 -9.29
CA LEU A 2 -13.80 -6.72 -8.82
C LEU A 2 -15.05 -5.97 -9.28
N VAL A 3 -15.03 -4.63 -9.21
CA VAL A 3 -16.14 -3.75 -9.60
C VAL A 3 -16.14 -3.33 -11.08
N GLY A 4 -15.27 -3.94 -11.89
CA GLY A 4 -15.20 -3.74 -13.36
C GLY A 4 -14.59 -2.42 -13.82
N ASN A 5 -14.02 -1.62 -12.92
CA ASN A 5 -13.32 -0.40 -13.29
C ASN A 5 -11.96 -0.73 -13.95
N PRO A 6 -11.45 0.16 -14.84
CA PRO A 6 -10.06 0.16 -15.27
C PRO A 6 -9.07 0.13 -14.08
N GLU A 7 -7.88 -0.41 -14.30
CA GLU A 7 -6.86 -0.57 -13.25
C GLU A 7 -6.44 0.74 -12.59
N GLU A 8 -6.31 1.80 -13.41
CA GLU A 8 -5.91 3.15 -12.97
C GLU A 8 -7.02 3.94 -12.26
N SER A 9 -8.19 3.34 -12.03
CA SER A 9 -9.31 4.04 -11.41
C SER A 9 -9.04 4.34 -9.94
N ALA A 10 -9.33 5.57 -9.53
CA ALA A 10 -9.22 5.98 -8.13
C ALA A 10 -10.05 5.09 -7.20
N VAL A 11 -9.46 4.77 -6.05
CA VAL A 11 -10.08 4.07 -4.92
C VAL A 11 -9.81 4.84 -3.64
N LEU A 12 -10.59 4.59 -2.59
CA LEU A 12 -10.31 5.18 -1.28
C LEU A 12 -9.36 4.29 -0.50
N GLU A 13 -8.26 4.87 0.00
CA GLU A 13 -7.41 4.27 1.01
C GLU A 13 -7.87 4.70 2.41
N MET A 14 -8.07 3.74 3.31
CA MET A 14 -8.43 3.98 4.71
C MET A 14 -7.37 3.38 5.62
N VAL A 15 -6.82 4.20 6.52
CA VAL A 15 -5.85 3.76 7.52
C VAL A 15 -6.61 3.44 8.81
N LEU A 16 -6.49 2.19 9.29
CA LEU A 16 -7.14 1.67 10.49
C LEU A 16 -8.68 1.70 10.45
N GLY A 17 -9.29 1.62 9.27
CA GLY A 17 -10.74 1.56 9.10
C GLY A 17 -11.41 2.83 9.63
N GLN A 18 -12.37 2.67 10.54
CA GLN A 18 -13.13 3.77 11.18
C GLN A 18 -13.75 4.72 10.13
N PHE A 19 -14.39 4.12 9.15
CA PHE A 19 -14.97 4.82 8.00
C PHE A 19 -16.45 4.48 7.90
N LYS A 20 -17.28 5.47 7.59
CA LYS A 20 -18.70 5.29 7.36
C LYS A 20 -19.13 6.14 6.16
N ALA A 21 -19.87 5.54 5.22
CA ALA A 21 -20.37 6.25 4.05
C ALA A 21 -21.74 5.72 3.63
N GLU A 22 -22.62 6.65 3.25
CA GLU A 22 -23.92 6.36 2.65
C GLU A 22 -23.81 6.35 1.12
N PHE A 23 -24.35 5.32 0.48
CA PHE A 23 -24.40 5.26 -0.97
C PHE A 23 -25.60 6.03 -1.51
N LYS A 24 -25.35 7.06 -2.34
CA LYS A 24 -26.41 7.88 -2.94
C LYS A 24 -27.02 7.31 -4.23
N ARG A 25 -26.53 6.15 -4.69
CA ARG A 25 -27.09 5.40 -5.84
C ARG A 25 -26.95 3.90 -5.64
N ASP A 26 -27.79 3.15 -6.34
CA ASP A 26 -27.63 1.70 -6.51
C ASP A 26 -26.33 1.38 -7.26
N GLY A 27 -25.72 0.25 -6.94
CA GLY A 27 -24.53 -0.21 -7.66
C GLY A 27 -23.81 -1.37 -7.00
N TRP A 28 -22.50 -1.41 -7.19
CA TRP A 28 -21.62 -2.45 -6.67
C TRP A 28 -20.38 -1.80 -6.04
N PHE A 29 -19.87 -2.41 -4.99
CA PHE A 29 -18.63 -2.02 -4.33
C PHE A 29 -17.78 -3.25 -4.01
N ALA A 30 -16.52 -3.01 -3.66
CA ALA A 30 -15.62 -4.03 -3.15
C ALA A 30 -14.70 -3.43 -2.08
N LEU A 31 -14.41 -4.24 -1.06
CA LEU A 31 -13.40 -3.95 -0.05
C LEU A 31 -12.21 -4.89 -0.21
N THR A 32 -11.00 -4.39 -0.05
CA THR A 32 -9.75 -5.19 -0.02
C THR A 32 -8.79 -4.65 1.03
N GLY A 33 -7.66 -5.35 1.24
CA GLY A 33 -6.66 -4.97 2.24
C GLY A 33 -7.00 -5.51 3.63
N ALA A 34 -6.80 -4.69 4.67
CA ALA A 34 -7.10 -5.08 6.04
C ALA A 34 -8.61 -5.31 6.25
N GLY A 35 -8.96 -6.41 6.91
CA GLY A 35 -10.34 -6.73 7.28
C GLY A 35 -10.81 -5.89 8.47
N CYS A 36 -11.83 -5.07 8.26
CA CYS A 36 -12.34 -4.08 9.22
C CYS A 36 -13.69 -4.43 9.84
N ASN A 37 -14.08 -5.72 9.89
CA ASN A 37 -15.42 -6.15 10.32
C ASN A 37 -16.52 -5.30 9.69
N ALA A 38 -16.45 -5.15 8.36
CA ALA A 38 -17.29 -4.22 7.64
C ALA A 38 -18.75 -4.67 7.66
N ASP A 39 -19.64 -3.69 7.65
CA ASP A 39 -21.07 -3.88 7.82
C ASP A 39 -21.85 -2.96 6.86
N LEU A 40 -22.88 -3.51 6.20
CA LEU A 40 -23.80 -2.78 5.34
C LEU A 40 -25.23 -2.88 5.92
N ASP A 41 -25.70 -1.80 6.56
CA ASP A 41 -26.98 -1.73 7.30
C ASP A 41 -27.22 -2.91 8.26
N GLY A 42 -26.25 -3.23 9.11
CA GLY A 42 -26.33 -4.31 10.11
C GLY A 42 -26.06 -5.71 9.54
N LYS A 43 -25.70 -5.82 8.26
CA LYS A 43 -25.28 -7.08 7.63
C LYS A 43 -23.77 -7.11 7.42
N PRO A 44 -23.05 -8.08 8.02
CA PRO A 44 -21.62 -8.24 7.79
C PRO A 44 -21.27 -8.46 6.32
N VAL A 45 -20.20 -7.79 5.87
CA VAL A 45 -19.63 -7.94 4.53
C VAL A 45 -18.12 -8.18 4.59
N TRP A 46 -17.60 -8.94 3.63
CA TRP A 46 -16.23 -9.42 3.65
C TRP A 46 -15.39 -8.86 2.50
N THR A 47 -14.09 -8.71 2.75
CA THR A 47 -13.11 -8.26 1.75
C THR A 47 -12.90 -9.30 0.65
N GLY A 48 -12.51 -8.86 -0.55
CA GLY A 48 -12.23 -9.74 -1.70
C GLY A 48 -13.47 -10.11 -2.51
N TRP A 49 -14.59 -9.42 -2.29
CA TRP A 49 -15.85 -9.67 -2.98
C TRP A 49 -16.39 -8.42 -3.67
N ARG A 50 -16.99 -8.62 -4.84
CA ARG A 50 -17.92 -7.66 -5.45
C ARG A 50 -19.28 -7.83 -4.80
N LEU A 51 -19.80 -6.77 -4.19
CA LEU A 51 -21.02 -6.77 -3.39
C LEU A 51 -22.01 -5.73 -3.91
N PRO A 52 -23.32 -6.06 -3.97
CA PRO A 52 -24.34 -5.10 -4.38
C PRO A 52 -24.61 -4.13 -3.24
N VAL A 53 -25.03 -2.92 -3.60
CA VAL A 53 -25.50 -1.90 -2.67
C VAL A 53 -26.68 -1.13 -3.26
N LYS A 54 -27.61 -0.74 -2.40
CA LYS A 54 -28.77 0.09 -2.73
C LYS A 54 -28.58 1.53 -2.27
N LYS A 55 -29.24 2.45 -2.95
CA LYS A 55 -29.31 3.84 -2.54
C LYS A 55 -29.83 3.94 -1.10
N GLY A 56 -29.18 4.76 -0.28
CA GLY A 56 -29.50 5.00 1.12
C GLY A 56 -28.84 4.01 2.09
N GLN A 57 -28.24 2.93 1.60
CA GLN A 57 -27.52 2.00 2.48
C GLN A 57 -26.22 2.61 2.97
N VAL A 58 -25.83 2.22 4.18
CA VAL A 58 -24.65 2.74 4.85
C VAL A 58 -23.64 1.63 5.09
N LEU A 59 -22.45 1.79 4.52
CA LEU A 59 -21.29 0.96 4.81
C LEU A 59 -20.53 1.54 5.99
N SER A 60 -20.21 0.69 6.96
CA SER A 60 -19.37 1.03 8.11
C SER A 60 -18.21 0.05 8.25
N LEU A 61 -17.03 0.58 8.57
CA LEU A 61 -15.80 -0.16 8.82
C LEU A 61 -15.33 0.15 10.24
N ALA A 62 -15.13 -0.89 11.05
CA ALA A 62 -14.51 -0.78 12.36
C ALA A 62 -12.99 -0.75 12.25
N MET A 63 -12.32 -0.58 13.40
CA MET A 63 -10.87 -0.76 13.49
C MET A 63 -10.52 -2.22 13.16
N PRO A 64 -9.54 -2.48 12.26
CA PRO A 64 -9.14 -3.85 11.96
C PRO A 64 -8.47 -4.49 13.18
N VAL A 65 -8.48 -5.83 13.26
CA VAL A 65 -7.66 -6.58 14.24
C VAL A 65 -6.24 -6.80 13.71
N ARG A 66 -6.11 -6.96 12.39
CA ARG A 66 -4.89 -7.30 11.66
C ARG A 66 -4.78 -6.43 10.41
N GLY A 67 -3.56 -6.06 10.04
CA GLY A 67 -3.33 -5.16 8.91
C GLY A 67 -3.54 -3.69 9.29
N MET A 68 -3.28 -2.79 8.34
CA MET A 68 -3.31 -1.34 8.57
C MET A 68 -4.13 -0.57 7.53
N ARG A 69 -4.09 -0.95 6.26
CA ARG A 69 -4.76 -0.21 5.18
C ARG A 69 -5.83 -1.04 4.50
N SER A 70 -7.01 -0.47 4.36
CA SER A 70 -8.14 -1.03 3.62
C SER A 70 -8.42 -0.16 2.41
N TYR A 71 -8.99 -0.75 1.36
CA TYR A 71 -9.32 -0.04 0.13
C TYR A 71 -10.78 -0.25 -0.24
N LEU A 72 -11.47 0.82 -0.66
CA LEU A 72 -12.84 0.78 -1.15
C LEU A 72 -12.87 1.20 -2.62
N ALA A 73 -13.36 0.30 -3.46
CA ALA A 73 -13.67 0.57 -4.85
C ALA A 73 -15.19 0.52 -5.06
N VAL A 74 -15.70 1.41 -5.90
CA VAL A 74 -17.11 1.47 -6.30
C VAL A 74 -17.21 1.36 -7.81
N ASN A 75 -18.21 0.65 -8.31
CA ASN A 75 -18.42 0.48 -9.76
C ASN A 75 -18.69 1.84 -10.42
N GLY A 76 -17.94 2.12 -11.48
CA GLY A 76 -17.87 3.44 -12.14
C GLY A 76 -16.79 4.37 -11.59
N GLY A 77 -16.13 4.01 -10.48
CA GLY A 77 -15.06 4.80 -9.85
C GLY A 77 -15.56 6.10 -9.22
N PHE A 78 -14.60 6.90 -8.75
CA PHE A 78 -14.85 8.26 -8.28
C PHE A 78 -14.54 9.25 -9.41
N ALA A 79 -15.46 10.19 -9.68
CA ALA A 79 -15.29 11.22 -10.71
C ALA A 79 -14.47 12.39 -10.14
N ILE A 80 -13.22 12.10 -9.78
CA ILE A 80 -12.25 13.06 -9.25
C ILE A 80 -11.47 13.63 -10.42
N ASP A 81 -11.15 14.93 -10.35
CA ASP A 81 -10.34 15.57 -11.38
C ASP A 81 -8.95 14.93 -11.45
N GLU A 82 -8.47 14.77 -12.68
CA GLU A 82 -7.13 14.29 -12.94
C GLU A 82 -6.13 15.45 -12.81
N MET A 83 -5.03 15.22 -12.11
CA MET A 83 -3.95 16.18 -11.94
C MET A 83 -2.63 15.52 -12.28
N LEU A 84 -1.91 16.08 -13.26
CA LEU A 84 -0.64 15.54 -13.76
C LEU A 84 -0.73 14.07 -14.20
N GLY A 85 -1.86 13.64 -14.76
CA GLY A 85 -2.04 12.25 -15.20
C GLY A 85 -2.48 11.28 -14.10
N SER A 86 -2.91 11.76 -12.92
CA SER A 86 -3.28 10.92 -11.79
C SER A 86 -4.42 11.49 -10.94
N HIS A 87 -5.11 10.61 -10.20
CA HIS A 87 -6.11 10.99 -9.18
C HIS A 87 -5.58 10.87 -7.75
N SER A 88 -4.31 10.51 -7.56
CA SER A 88 -3.72 10.32 -6.24
C SER A 88 -3.66 11.63 -5.45
N THR A 89 -3.82 11.54 -4.13
CA THR A 89 -3.68 12.70 -3.23
C THR A 89 -2.24 12.82 -2.75
N ASP A 90 -1.58 13.94 -3.05
CA ASP A 90 -0.33 14.31 -2.39
C ASP A 90 -0.66 15.24 -1.21
N LEU A 91 -0.62 14.68 -0.01
CA LEU A 91 -0.93 15.43 1.22
C LEU A 91 0.13 16.47 1.58
N LYS A 92 1.37 16.30 1.13
CA LYS A 92 2.48 17.21 1.45
C LYS A 92 2.44 18.42 0.53
N ALA A 93 2.20 18.18 -0.75
CA ALA A 93 2.09 19.24 -1.75
C ALA A 93 0.69 19.87 -1.80
N GLY A 94 -0.33 19.20 -1.25
CA GLY A 94 -1.69 19.72 -1.10
C GLY A 94 -2.50 19.71 -2.39
N PHE A 95 -2.30 18.70 -3.26
CA PHE A 95 -3.01 18.61 -4.54
C PHE A 95 -3.43 17.17 -4.88
N GLY A 96 -4.28 17.04 -5.92
CA GLY A 96 -4.82 15.77 -6.37
C GLY A 96 -5.87 15.18 -5.43
N GLY A 97 -6.48 14.06 -5.82
CA GLY A 97 -7.60 13.47 -5.07
C GLY A 97 -8.75 14.44 -4.80
N PHE A 98 -9.39 14.31 -3.64
CA PHE A 98 -10.47 15.21 -3.26
C PHE A 98 -9.90 16.45 -2.57
N GLN A 99 -9.75 17.54 -3.34
CA GLN A 99 -9.31 18.85 -2.85
C GLN A 99 -7.88 18.85 -2.24
N GLY A 100 -7.01 17.91 -2.60
CA GLY A 100 -5.62 17.87 -2.10
C GLY A 100 -5.48 17.54 -0.62
N ARG A 101 -6.52 16.97 0.01
CA ARG A 101 -6.58 16.75 1.46
C ARG A 101 -7.18 15.39 1.82
N LYS A 102 -7.09 15.07 3.12
CA LYS A 102 -7.86 13.95 3.70
C LYS A 102 -9.36 14.25 3.64
N LEU A 103 -10.14 13.19 3.47
CA LEU A 103 -11.59 13.25 3.60
C LEU A 103 -12.00 13.63 5.02
N GLN A 104 -13.12 14.33 5.12
CA GLN A 104 -13.72 14.83 6.35
C GLN A 104 -15.22 14.48 6.39
N ASP A 105 -15.79 14.50 7.59
CA ASP A 105 -17.22 14.29 7.78
C ASP A 105 -18.03 15.32 6.98
N GLY A 106 -19.03 14.84 6.25
CA GLY A 106 -19.88 15.65 5.38
C GLY A 106 -19.38 15.77 3.94
N ASP A 107 -18.16 15.34 3.62
CA ASP A 107 -17.68 15.29 2.24
C ASP A 107 -18.56 14.35 1.39
N GLN A 108 -18.86 14.77 0.16
CA GLN A 108 -19.57 13.99 -0.83
C GLN A 108 -18.68 13.79 -2.05
N LEU A 109 -18.26 12.54 -2.27
CA LEU A 109 -17.43 12.23 -3.42
C LEU A 109 -18.29 11.96 -4.65
N PRO A 110 -18.02 12.64 -5.78
CA PRO A 110 -18.74 12.37 -7.02
C PRO A 110 -18.39 10.97 -7.54
N LEU A 111 -19.39 10.27 -8.06
CA LEU A 111 -19.22 8.92 -8.60
C LEU A 111 -19.20 8.98 -10.13
N GLY A 112 -18.26 8.27 -10.75
CA GLY A 112 -18.18 8.13 -12.20
C GLY A 112 -19.28 7.22 -12.75
N LYS A 113 -19.37 7.10 -14.07
CA LYS A 113 -20.39 6.25 -14.73
C LYS A 113 -19.88 4.80 -14.83
N PRO A 114 -20.66 3.80 -14.36
CA PRO A 114 -20.33 2.39 -14.58
C PRO A 114 -20.11 2.04 -16.05
N SER A 115 -19.00 1.37 -16.36
CA SER A 115 -18.73 0.81 -17.69
C SER A 115 -19.26 -0.62 -17.86
N ARG A 116 -19.51 -1.32 -16.75
CA ARG A 116 -20.00 -2.70 -16.72
C ARG A 116 -21.13 -2.85 -15.70
N THR A 117 -22.12 -3.65 -16.07
CA THR A 117 -23.20 -4.11 -15.19
C THR A 117 -22.96 -5.55 -14.76
N PHE A 118 -23.36 -5.91 -13.54
CA PHE A 118 -23.19 -7.26 -13.02
C PHE A 118 -24.53 -7.89 -12.65
N LYS A 119 -24.64 -9.21 -12.81
CA LYS A 119 -25.82 -9.99 -12.40
C LYS A 119 -25.68 -10.56 -10.98
N GLY A 120 -24.45 -10.78 -10.52
CA GLY A 120 -24.18 -11.47 -9.26
C GLY A 120 -22.90 -11.02 -8.56
N LYS A 121 -22.70 -11.57 -7.37
CA LYS A 121 -21.47 -11.42 -6.57
C LYS A 121 -20.37 -12.27 -7.19
N ALA A 122 -19.13 -11.81 -7.05
CA ALA A 122 -17.94 -12.59 -7.39
C ALA A 122 -16.86 -12.37 -6.32
N GLY A 123 -16.08 -13.41 -6.05
CA GLY A 123 -15.04 -13.41 -5.04
C GLY A 123 -13.70 -13.76 -5.65
N VAL A 124 -12.64 -13.14 -5.14
CA VAL A 124 -11.25 -13.44 -5.52
C VAL A 124 -10.44 -13.74 -4.28
N ARG A 125 -9.47 -14.63 -4.44
CA ARG A 125 -8.49 -14.87 -3.38
C ARG A 125 -7.54 -13.67 -3.30
N GLN A 126 -7.47 -13.05 -2.13
CA GLN A 126 -6.53 -11.96 -1.87
C GLN A 126 -5.12 -12.51 -1.59
N LEU A 127 -4.11 -11.71 -1.90
CA LEU A 127 -2.72 -12.01 -1.53
C LEU A 127 -2.57 -11.94 -0.01
N LEU A 128 -1.89 -12.94 0.54
CA LEU A 128 -1.50 -12.91 1.94
C LEU A 128 -0.38 -11.90 2.14
N TRP A 129 -0.31 -11.30 3.32
CA TRP A 129 0.76 -10.41 3.73
C TRP A 129 1.42 -10.97 4.99
N GLY A 130 2.70 -10.68 5.16
CA GLY A 130 3.49 -11.11 6.31
C GLY A 130 4.50 -10.04 6.70
N ASN A 131 5.43 -10.42 7.56
CA ASN A 131 6.48 -9.53 8.06
C ASN A 131 7.87 -9.87 7.51
N ARG A 132 7.97 -10.75 6.51
CA ARG A 132 9.22 -11.15 5.87
C ARG A 132 9.27 -10.51 4.49
N ILE A 133 10.19 -9.57 4.31
CA ILE A 133 10.22 -8.64 3.18
C ILE A 133 11.53 -8.83 2.43
N ARG A 134 11.47 -9.27 1.18
CA ARG A 134 12.67 -9.44 0.35
C ARG A 134 13.27 -8.10 -0.05
N ALA A 135 14.58 -7.99 0.10
CA ALA A 135 15.32 -6.81 -0.31
C ALA A 135 16.65 -7.19 -0.97
N LEU A 136 17.04 -6.41 -1.97
CA LEU A 136 18.35 -6.47 -2.62
C LEU A 136 19.35 -5.62 -1.82
N PRO A 137 20.62 -6.04 -1.69
CA PRO A 137 21.68 -5.17 -1.19
C PRO A 137 21.77 -3.88 -2.02
N GLY A 138 21.91 -2.74 -1.33
CA GLY A 138 21.96 -1.43 -1.94
C GLY A 138 23.37 -1.03 -2.40
N PRO A 139 23.50 0.09 -3.13
CA PRO A 139 24.79 0.52 -3.67
C PRO A 139 25.85 0.80 -2.58
N GLU A 140 25.43 1.34 -1.44
CA GLU A 140 26.31 1.64 -0.31
C GLU A 140 26.43 0.48 0.70
N TYR A 141 25.93 -0.72 0.39
CA TYR A 141 25.91 -1.86 1.32
C TYR A 141 27.32 -2.22 1.86
N ASN A 142 28.33 -2.17 1.00
CA ASN A 142 29.72 -2.49 1.36
C ASN A 142 30.40 -1.41 2.23
N GLU A 143 29.76 -0.25 2.42
CA GLU A 143 30.24 0.80 3.31
C GLU A 143 29.88 0.56 4.77
N PHE A 144 29.00 -0.41 5.07
CA PHE A 144 28.60 -0.76 6.43
C PHE A 144 29.55 -1.79 7.07
N THR A 145 29.63 -1.81 8.40
CA THR A 145 30.37 -2.86 9.12
C THR A 145 29.78 -4.24 8.83
N ARG A 146 30.59 -5.30 8.91
CA ARG A 146 30.09 -6.67 8.75
C ARG A 146 28.97 -6.96 9.75
N GLU A 147 29.09 -6.44 10.96
CA GLU A 147 28.08 -6.57 11.99
C GLU A 147 26.78 -5.82 11.67
N ALA A 148 26.86 -4.63 11.05
CA ALA A 148 25.69 -3.91 10.56
C ALA A 148 25.01 -4.65 9.39
N GLN A 149 25.80 -5.19 8.46
CA GLN A 149 25.30 -6.02 7.37
C GLN A 149 24.56 -7.26 7.88
N GLU A 150 25.18 -8.04 8.77
CA GLU A 150 24.55 -9.21 9.38
C GLU A 150 23.33 -8.82 10.24
N GLY A 151 23.43 -7.71 10.97
CA GLY A 151 22.35 -7.15 11.78
C GLY A 151 21.12 -6.79 10.95
N PHE A 152 21.30 -6.22 9.77
CA PHE A 152 20.21 -5.85 8.86
C PHE A 152 19.33 -7.04 8.47
N TRP A 153 19.94 -8.19 8.16
CA TRP A 153 19.23 -9.39 7.72
C TRP A 153 18.74 -10.28 8.87
N ARG A 154 19.51 -10.37 9.96
CA ARG A 154 19.23 -11.31 11.05
C ARG A 154 18.34 -10.74 12.15
N SER A 155 18.34 -9.42 12.34
CA SER A 155 17.59 -8.79 13.43
C SER A 155 16.19 -8.34 12.98
N PRO A 156 15.18 -8.40 13.85
CA PRO A 156 13.89 -7.77 13.60
C PRO A 156 14.00 -6.24 13.67
N TRP A 157 13.23 -5.57 12.83
CA TRP A 157 13.09 -4.11 12.79
C TRP A 157 11.70 -3.70 13.22
N LYS A 158 11.57 -3.01 14.33
CA LYS A 158 10.27 -2.55 14.85
C LYS A 158 9.80 -1.31 14.10
N LEU A 159 8.57 -1.32 13.56
CA LEU A 159 8.03 -0.15 12.88
C LEU A 159 7.74 0.98 13.87
N SER A 160 8.31 2.16 13.66
CA SER A 160 8.17 3.34 14.54
C SER A 160 6.84 4.06 14.31
N SER A 161 6.32 4.71 15.36
CA SER A 161 5.15 5.59 15.30
C SER A 161 5.33 6.82 14.41
N GLN A 162 6.56 7.20 14.08
CA GLN A 162 6.87 8.28 13.14
C GLN A 162 6.73 7.87 11.65
N SER A 163 6.29 6.64 11.37
CA SER A 163 6.12 6.12 10.01
C SER A 163 4.85 6.66 9.37
N ASN A 164 4.94 7.06 8.10
CA ASN A 164 3.81 7.58 7.33
C ASN A 164 3.94 7.19 5.85
N ARG A 165 3.12 7.77 4.97
CA ARG A 165 3.13 7.49 3.53
C ARG A 165 4.41 7.92 2.80
N MET A 166 5.24 8.77 3.40
CA MET A 166 6.54 9.16 2.83
C MET A 166 7.63 8.15 3.15
N GLY A 167 7.67 7.66 4.39
CA GLY A 167 8.75 6.79 4.82
C GLY A 167 8.45 6.06 6.12
N TYR A 168 8.89 4.82 6.17
CA TYR A 168 8.77 3.93 7.31
C TYR A 168 10.05 3.95 8.10
N ARG A 169 9.98 4.52 9.30
CA ARG A 169 11.12 4.62 10.21
C ARG A 169 11.15 3.38 11.07
N MET A 170 12.30 2.72 11.11
CA MET A 170 12.48 1.48 11.85
C MET A 170 13.29 1.72 13.11
N GLN A 171 13.01 0.93 14.14
CA GLN A 171 13.74 0.89 15.39
C GLN A 171 14.38 -0.48 15.57
N GLY A 172 15.68 -0.48 15.81
CA GLY A 172 16.45 -1.69 16.03
C GLY A 172 17.90 -1.37 16.37
N ARG A 173 18.78 -2.33 16.10
CA ARG A 173 20.21 -2.18 16.29
C ARG A 173 20.75 -1.04 15.41
N GLN A 174 21.57 -0.15 15.96
CA GLN A 174 22.21 0.90 15.16
C GLN A 174 23.18 0.28 14.15
N LEU A 175 23.01 0.65 12.88
CA LEU A 175 23.86 0.22 11.80
C LEU A 175 25.02 1.20 11.63
N GLN A 176 26.24 0.69 11.84
CA GLN A 176 27.46 1.48 11.71
C GLN A 176 27.98 1.47 10.27
N ARG A 177 28.23 2.66 9.73
CA ARG A 177 28.89 2.88 8.44
C ARG A 177 30.38 3.14 8.68
N LYS A 178 31.25 2.45 7.93
CA LYS A 178 32.72 2.63 7.95
C LYS A 178 33.14 3.89 7.22
N ALA A 179 32.47 4.20 6.11
CA ALA A 179 32.81 5.34 5.27
C ALA A 179 32.38 6.65 5.94
N THR A 180 33.30 7.61 5.98
CA THR A 180 33.07 8.96 6.52
C THR A 180 32.73 9.99 5.44
N ARG A 181 32.75 9.59 4.16
CA ARG A 181 32.42 10.47 3.05
C ARG A 181 30.94 10.85 3.05
N ASP A 182 30.68 12.10 2.70
CA ASP A 182 29.35 12.54 2.34
C ASP A 182 28.91 11.96 1.00
N LEU A 183 27.60 11.89 0.79
CA LEU A 183 26.99 11.49 -0.47
C LEU A 183 26.33 12.71 -1.10
N LEU A 184 26.62 12.94 -2.38
CA LEU A 184 25.87 13.90 -3.19
C LEU A 184 24.41 13.44 -3.29
N SER A 185 23.49 14.38 -3.43
CA SER A 185 22.08 14.07 -3.67
C SER A 185 21.92 13.19 -4.92
N HIS A 186 21.18 12.10 -4.77
CA HIS A 186 20.90 11.14 -5.83
C HIS A 186 19.43 10.75 -5.87
N GLY A 187 18.97 10.27 -7.02
CA GLY A 187 17.60 9.83 -7.26
C GLY A 187 17.18 8.67 -6.35
N LEU A 188 15.93 8.70 -5.92
CA LEU A 188 15.32 7.75 -5.01
C LEU A 188 13.99 7.23 -5.57
N VAL A 189 13.65 6.01 -5.20
CA VAL A 189 12.39 5.36 -5.55
C VAL A 189 11.82 4.66 -4.30
N PRO A 190 10.50 4.40 -4.25
CA PRO A 190 9.91 3.59 -3.18
C PRO A 190 10.61 2.24 -3.03
N GLY A 191 10.79 1.79 -1.79
CA GLY A 191 11.50 0.57 -1.43
C GLY A 191 12.96 0.76 -1.07
N VAL A 192 13.61 1.85 -1.48
CA VAL A 192 14.98 2.17 -1.05
C VAL A 192 15.03 2.30 0.48
N VAL A 193 16.02 1.64 1.09
CA VAL A 193 16.26 1.65 2.54
C VAL A 193 17.47 2.52 2.85
N GLN A 194 17.21 3.73 3.34
CA GLN A 194 18.25 4.68 3.72
C GLN A 194 18.65 4.50 5.19
N VAL A 195 19.91 4.75 5.51
CA VAL A 195 20.41 4.74 6.90
C VAL A 195 21.03 6.10 7.22
N PRO A 196 20.31 6.99 7.93
CA PRO A 196 20.86 8.26 8.41
C PRO A 196 21.97 8.05 9.47
N PRO A 197 22.65 9.14 9.91
CA PRO A 197 23.74 9.06 10.89
C PRO A 197 23.37 8.40 12.23
N ASN A 198 22.08 8.38 12.60
CA ASN A 198 21.61 7.71 13.81
C ASN A 198 21.58 6.17 13.69
N GLY A 199 21.92 5.61 12.52
CA GLY A 199 21.99 4.17 12.27
C GLY A 199 20.63 3.46 12.19
N GLN A 200 19.51 4.19 12.15
CA GLN A 200 18.15 3.63 12.13
C GLN A 200 17.59 3.65 10.70
N PRO A 201 17.26 2.50 10.10
CA PRO A 201 16.78 2.44 8.72
C PRO A 201 15.46 3.19 8.48
N ILE A 202 15.34 3.76 7.28
CA ILE A 202 14.11 4.37 6.76
C ILE A 202 13.82 3.76 5.40
N VAL A 203 12.69 3.05 5.26
CA VAL A 203 12.21 2.57 3.97
C VAL A 203 11.36 3.66 3.31
N LEU A 204 11.73 4.06 2.11
CA LEU A 204 11.00 5.07 1.35
C LEU A 204 9.70 4.47 0.79
N MET A 205 8.60 5.21 0.92
CA MET A 205 7.26 4.79 0.52
C MET A 205 6.73 5.66 -0.63
N ALA A 206 5.45 5.52 -0.99
CA ALA A 206 4.87 6.15 -2.18
C ALA A 206 5.03 7.68 -2.25
N ASP A 207 4.95 8.37 -1.11
CA ASP A 207 5.00 9.84 -1.06
C ASP A 207 6.43 10.35 -0.68
N ALA A 208 7.46 9.51 -0.86
CA ALA A 208 8.83 9.83 -0.48
C ALA A 208 9.43 10.98 -1.30
N GLN A 209 10.49 11.62 -0.78
CA GLN A 209 11.31 12.52 -1.59
C GLN A 209 11.93 11.78 -2.79
N THR A 210 12.00 12.45 -3.93
CA THR A 210 12.61 11.93 -5.16
C THR A 210 14.14 11.99 -5.16
N THR A 211 14.74 12.78 -4.27
CA THR A 211 16.20 12.93 -4.11
C THR A 211 16.61 12.95 -2.65
N GLY A 212 17.79 12.43 -2.33
CA GLY A 212 18.38 12.55 -1.00
C GLY A 212 19.84 12.11 -0.96
N GLY A 213 20.52 12.33 0.17
CA GLY A 213 21.95 12.08 0.33
C GLY A 213 22.31 11.09 1.45
N TYR A 214 21.38 10.26 1.90
CA TYR A 214 21.68 9.20 2.88
C TYR A 214 22.12 7.91 2.19
N PRO A 215 23.07 7.15 2.77
CA PRO A 215 23.53 5.88 2.23
C PRO A 215 22.39 4.86 2.18
N ARG A 216 22.33 4.10 1.09
CA ARG A 216 21.27 3.12 0.81
C ARG A 216 21.81 1.72 1.06
N ILE A 217 21.39 1.10 2.17
CA ILE A 217 21.86 -0.23 2.56
C ILE A 217 21.18 -1.33 1.76
N ALA A 218 19.92 -1.14 1.37
CA ALA A 218 19.12 -2.12 0.65
C ALA A 218 18.03 -1.45 -0.20
N CYS A 219 17.38 -2.23 -1.05
CA CYS A 219 16.14 -1.85 -1.73
C CYS A 219 15.14 -3.01 -1.66
N VAL A 220 13.98 -2.77 -1.05
CA VAL A 220 12.85 -3.72 -1.07
C VAL A 220 12.40 -3.94 -2.50
N ILE A 221 12.13 -5.19 -2.86
CA ILE A 221 11.64 -5.53 -4.20
C ILE A 221 10.19 -5.06 -4.35
N GLU A 222 9.82 -4.62 -5.54
CA GLU A 222 8.48 -4.11 -5.84
C GLU A 222 7.36 -5.09 -5.46
N ALA A 223 7.58 -6.38 -5.73
CA ALA A 223 6.62 -7.45 -5.43
C ALA A 223 6.30 -7.62 -3.93
N ASP A 224 7.15 -7.10 -3.03
CA ASP A 224 6.97 -7.19 -1.58
C ASP A 224 6.56 -5.86 -0.94
N LEU A 225 6.52 -4.74 -1.68
CA LEU A 225 6.17 -3.43 -1.12
C LEU A 225 4.76 -3.40 -0.51
N TYR A 226 3.80 -4.12 -1.09
CA TYR A 226 2.42 -4.18 -0.59
C TYR A 226 2.33 -4.73 0.84
N GLN A 227 3.30 -5.56 1.25
CA GLN A 227 3.33 -6.14 2.59
C GLN A 227 3.59 -5.05 3.64
N LEU A 228 4.50 -4.10 3.36
CA LEU A 228 4.80 -2.97 4.25
C LEU A 228 3.55 -2.13 4.53
N ALA A 229 2.66 -1.98 3.55
CA ALA A 229 1.42 -1.22 3.71
C ALA A 229 0.50 -1.80 4.81
N GLN A 230 0.66 -3.07 5.20
CA GLN A 230 -0.17 -3.75 6.18
C GLN A 230 0.46 -3.92 7.57
N ILE A 231 1.77 -3.74 7.70
CA ILE A 231 2.47 -3.91 8.99
C ILE A 231 2.07 -2.77 9.95
N ARG A 232 1.69 -3.11 11.17
CA ARG A 232 1.28 -2.12 12.17
C ARG A 232 2.46 -1.44 12.83
N LEU A 233 2.21 -0.24 13.34
CA LEU A 233 3.15 0.44 14.22
C LEU A 233 3.44 -0.46 15.43
N GLY A 234 4.72 -0.63 15.74
CA GLY A 234 5.20 -1.49 16.80
C GLY A 234 5.40 -2.97 16.41
N GLU A 235 4.94 -3.42 15.25
CA GLU A 235 5.20 -4.78 14.77
C GLU A 235 6.62 -4.91 14.16
N PRO A 236 7.23 -6.10 14.26
CA PRO A 236 8.56 -6.35 13.70
C PRO A 236 8.50 -6.68 12.21
N ILE A 237 9.54 -6.27 11.49
CA ILE A 237 9.80 -6.50 10.08
C ILE A 237 11.13 -7.26 9.96
N HIS A 238 11.20 -8.29 9.13
CA HIS A 238 12.40 -9.07 8.87
C HIS A 238 12.77 -8.93 7.39
N PHE A 239 13.96 -8.40 7.11
CA PHE A 239 14.46 -8.34 5.74
C PHE A 239 15.08 -9.66 5.35
N ILE A 240 14.72 -10.13 4.16
CA ILE A 240 15.23 -11.37 3.57
C ILE A 240 16.11 -10.99 2.39
N HIS A 241 17.33 -11.52 2.37
CA HIS A 241 18.22 -11.34 1.24
C HIS A 241 17.56 -11.91 -0.03
N CYS A 242 17.62 -11.15 -1.11
CA CYS A 242 17.03 -11.51 -2.40
C CYS A 242 18.09 -11.38 -3.50
N THR A 243 18.04 -12.23 -4.52
CA THR A 243 18.81 -12.04 -5.75
C THR A 243 18.01 -11.26 -6.79
N LEU A 244 18.67 -10.71 -7.81
CA LEU A 244 17.99 -10.02 -8.90
C LEU A 244 17.03 -10.96 -9.65
N GLU A 245 17.42 -12.21 -9.86
CA GLU A 245 16.58 -13.22 -10.50
C GLU A 245 15.32 -13.51 -9.68
N GLU A 246 15.46 -13.73 -8.36
CA GLU A 246 14.32 -13.93 -7.45
C GLU A 246 13.37 -12.72 -7.45
N ALA A 247 13.92 -11.50 -7.51
CA ALA A 247 13.14 -10.27 -7.56
C ALA A 247 12.30 -10.18 -8.85
N LEU A 248 12.91 -10.48 -10.00
CA LEU A 248 12.23 -10.46 -11.30
C LEU A 248 11.16 -11.57 -11.38
N LEU A 249 11.47 -12.77 -10.92
CA LEU A 249 10.51 -13.89 -10.86
C LEU A 249 9.32 -13.54 -9.95
N ALA A 250 9.57 -12.93 -8.79
CA ALA A 250 8.52 -12.49 -7.89
C ALA A 250 7.58 -11.47 -8.55
N LYS A 251 8.12 -10.48 -9.27
CA LYS A 251 7.33 -9.49 -10.01
C LYS A 251 6.47 -10.16 -11.09
N GLN A 252 7.04 -11.09 -11.85
CA GLN A 252 6.28 -11.86 -12.86
C GLN A 252 5.18 -12.70 -12.22
N HIS A 253 5.43 -13.36 -11.09
CA HIS A 253 4.42 -14.16 -10.39
C HIS A 253 3.27 -13.31 -9.88
N GLN A 254 3.55 -12.10 -9.38
CA GLN A 254 2.52 -11.16 -8.96
C GLN A 254 1.68 -10.71 -10.15
N GLN A 255 2.31 -10.32 -11.27
CA GLN A 255 1.59 -9.92 -12.48
C GLN A 255 0.69 -11.05 -13.00
N ARG A 256 1.21 -12.28 -13.13
CA ARG A 256 0.41 -13.45 -13.54
C ARG A 256 -0.78 -13.69 -12.62
N SER A 257 -0.64 -13.42 -11.33
CA SER A 257 -1.73 -13.55 -10.36
C SER A 257 -2.84 -12.53 -10.65
N PHE A 258 -2.48 -11.29 -11.00
CA PHE A 258 -3.44 -10.29 -11.43
C PHE A 258 -4.09 -10.66 -12.77
N ASP A 259 -3.32 -11.14 -13.74
CA ASP A 259 -3.85 -11.57 -15.04
C ASP A 259 -4.87 -12.71 -14.89
N GLN A 260 -4.59 -13.69 -14.01
CA GLN A 260 -5.52 -14.77 -13.68
C GLN A 260 -6.80 -14.26 -13.03
N ILE A 261 -6.70 -13.30 -12.10
CA ILE A 261 -7.88 -12.66 -11.50
C ILE A 261 -8.67 -11.91 -12.58
N ALA A 262 -8.01 -11.16 -13.46
CA ALA A 262 -8.65 -10.41 -14.54
C ALA A 262 -9.43 -11.34 -15.46
N TRP A 263 -8.80 -12.45 -15.85
CA TRP A 263 -9.40 -13.46 -16.71
C TRP A 263 -10.60 -14.13 -16.03
N GLY A 264 -10.48 -14.55 -14.77
CA GLY A 264 -11.56 -15.18 -14.02
C GLY A 264 -12.77 -14.26 -13.84
N LEU A 265 -12.55 -12.97 -13.58
CA LEU A 265 -13.61 -11.96 -13.47
C LEU A 265 -14.25 -11.59 -14.83
N ALA A 266 -13.56 -11.86 -15.94
CA ALA A 266 -14.07 -11.62 -17.29
C ALA A 266 -14.98 -12.75 -17.79
N HIS A 267 -14.80 -13.98 -17.28
CA HIS A 267 -15.51 -15.19 -17.69
C HIS A 267 -16.38 -15.75 -16.55
N GLU A 268 -17.00 -14.84 -15.78
CA GLU A 268 -17.99 -15.17 -14.74
C GLU A 268 -19.34 -15.51 -15.40
N ASP A 269 -19.43 -16.63 -16.11
CA ASP A 269 -20.71 -17.21 -16.56
C ASP A 269 -21.24 -18.23 -15.55
#